data_AF-A0A945UI54-F1
#
_entry.id   AF-A0A945UI54-F1
#
_cell.length_a   1.000
_cell.length_b   1.000
_cell.length_c   1.000
_cell.angle_alpha   90.00
_cell.angle_beta   90.00
_cell.angle_gamma   90.00
#
_symmetry.space_group_name_H-M   'P 1'
#
loop_
_entity.id
_entity.type
_entity.pdbx_description
1 polymer ?
#
loop_
_entity_poly.entity_id
_entity_poly.type
_entity_poly.pdbx_seq_one_letter_code
_entity_poly.pdbx_strand_id
1 'polypeptide(L)'
;MNDSAQLNAINKDKIIRYSLFFIVMALYTVPFLGISVPAPSGLNDSESGRITLLFIHEFAGFIFFGHTFFSNVWAMRVRMVGDKQTGIMARSMLRMMALGITGPTSIIVPLAGLMLVDTYYGGLFANPW
;
A
#
# COMPACT_ATOMS: atom_id res chain seq x y z
N MET A 1 1.60 -34.59 -15.53
CA MET A 1 1.54 -33.12 -15.73
C MET A 1 2.97 -32.62 -15.86
N ASN A 2 3.30 -31.91 -16.94
CA ASN A 2 4.70 -31.57 -17.30
C ASN A 2 5.34 -30.62 -16.27
N ASP A 3 6.40 -31.08 -15.61
CA ASP A 3 7.18 -30.31 -14.62
C ASP A 3 7.76 -29.00 -15.22
N SER A 4 8.03 -28.98 -16.52
CA SER A 4 8.49 -27.81 -17.26
C SER A 4 7.45 -26.69 -17.36
N ALA A 5 6.15 -27.02 -17.36
CA ALA A 5 5.07 -26.04 -17.37
C ALA A 5 4.86 -25.42 -15.98
N GLN A 6 4.98 -26.22 -14.90
CA GLN A 6 4.92 -25.71 -13.53
C GLN A 6 6.11 -24.80 -13.19
N LEU A 7 7.32 -25.16 -13.60
CA LEU A 7 8.51 -24.32 -13.38
C LEU A 7 8.38 -22.95 -14.06
N ASN A 8 7.88 -22.91 -15.30
CA ASN A 8 7.66 -21.66 -16.02
C ASN A 8 6.54 -20.79 -15.39
N ALA A 9 5.47 -21.41 -14.88
CA ALA A 9 4.41 -20.70 -14.18
C ALA A 9 4.91 -20.08 -12.85
N ILE A 10 5.66 -20.84 -12.06
CA ILE A 10 6.28 -20.36 -10.80
C ILE A 10 7.27 -19.23 -11.07
N ASN A 11 8.03 -19.29 -12.17
CA ASN A 11 9.00 -18.27 -12.52
C ASN A 11 8.31 -16.96 -12.96
N LYS A 12 7.24 -17.03 -13.74
CA LYS A 12 6.40 -15.87 -14.10
C LYS A 12 5.80 -15.20 -12.88
N ASP A 13 5.26 -15.96 -11.93
CA ASP A 13 4.69 -15.41 -10.69
C ASP A 13 5.74 -14.68 -9.84
N LYS A 14 6.96 -15.23 -9.75
CA LYS A 14 8.07 -14.57 -9.06
C LYS A 14 8.48 -13.28 -9.78
N ILE A 15 8.60 -13.32 -11.10
CA ILE A 15 8.94 -12.13 -11.91
C ILE A 15 7.89 -11.03 -11.75
N ILE A 16 6.59 -11.36 -11.79
CA ILE A 16 5.51 -10.40 -11.58
C ILE A 16 5.57 -9.78 -10.18
N ARG A 17 5.84 -10.58 -9.14
CA ARG A 17 5.96 -10.07 -7.77
C ARG A 17 7.19 -9.18 -7.59
N TYR A 18 8.33 -9.56 -8.17
CA TYR A 18 9.54 -8.75 -8.12
C TYR A 18 9.42 -7.47 -8.93
N SER A 19 8.80 -7.49 -10.12
CA SER A 19 8.58 -6.27 -10.90
C SER A 19 7.63 -5.32 -10.19
N LEU A 20 6.54 -5.83 -9.60
CA LEU A 20 5.61 -5.03 -8.81
C LEU A 20 6.28 -4.46 -7.56
N PHE A 21 7.15 -5.22 -6.90
CA PHE A 21 7.98 -4.74 -5.79
C PHE A 21 8.93 -3.61 -6.22
N PHE A 22 9.61 -3.73 -7.37
CA PHE A 22 10.49 -2.68 -7.88
C PHE A 22 9.73 -1.42 -8.30
N ILE A 23 8.57 -1.56 -8.93
CA ILE A 23 7.70 -0.42 -9.28
C ILE A 23 7.23 0.32 -8.02
N VAL A 24 6.82 -0.43 -7.01
CA VAL A 24 6.38 0.12 -5.73
C VAL A 24 7.55 0.83 -5.03
N MET A 25 8.74 0.20 -4.96
CA MET A 25 9.94 0.84 -4.42
C MET A 25 10.33 2.10 -5.19
N ALA A 26 10.25 2.08 -6.52
CA ALA A 26 10.50 3.26 -7.33
C ALA A 26 9.53 4.39 -6.96
N LEU A 27 8.23 4.10 -6.88
CA LEU A 27 7.19 5.04 -6.43
C LEU A 27 7.48 5.64 -5.04
N TYR A 28 7.96 4.84 -4.09
CA TYR A 28 8.37 5.34 -2.77
C TYR A 28 9.62 6.21 -2.79
N THR A 29 10.50 6.06 -3.79
CA THR A 29 11.68 6.90 -3.97
C THR A 29 11.41 8.16 -4.79
N VAL A 30 10.27 8.27 -5.48
CA VAL A 30 9.86 9.48 -6.24
C VAL A 30 9.96 10.77 -5.40
N PRO A 31 9.50 10.81 -4.13
CA PRO A 31 9.67 11.98 -3.27
C PRO A 31 11.14 12.42 -3.10
N PHE A 32 12.07 11.45 -3.00
CA PHE A 32 13.49 11.72 -2.79
C PHE A 32 14.24 12.12 -4.07
N LEU A 33 13.67 11.79 -5.23
CA LEU A 33 14.23 12.16 -6.54
C LEU A 33 13.87 13.58 -6.97
N GLY A 34 13.12 14.32 -6.15
CA GLY A 34 12.70 15.69 -6.43
C GLY A 34 11.71 15.82 -7.59
N ILE A 35 11.00 14.73 -7.90
CA ILE A 35 9.97 14.70 -8.94
C ILE A 35 8.67 15.24 -8.34
N SER A 36 8.20 16.35 -8.90
CA SER A 36 6.88 16.91 -8.60
C SER A 36 5.79 15.94 -9.10
N VAL A 37 4.84 15.60 -8.21
CA VAL A 37 3.67 14.79 -8.53
C VAL A 37 2.45 15.69 -8.31
N PRO A 38 2.08 16.51 -9.31
CA PRO A 38 0.96 17.41 -9.19
C PRO A 38 -0.35 16.61 -9.06
N ALA A 39 -1.30 17.13 -8.29
CA ALA A 39 -2.63 16.53 -8.24
C ALA A 39 -3.32 16.64 -9.62
N PRO A 40 -4.29 15.75 -9.91
CA PRO A 40 -5.05 15.82 -11.15
C PRO A 40 -5.70 17.20 -11.32
N SER A 41 -5.82 17.70 -12.56
CA SER A 41 -6.31 19.05 -12.86
C SER A 41 -7.69 19.39 -12.27
N GLY A 42 -8.55 18.39 -12.03
CA GLY A 42 -9.85 18.58 -11.35
C GLY A 42 -9.76 18.78 -9.83
N LEU A 43 -8.59 18.55 -9.23
CA LEU A 43 -8.33 18.65 -7.80
C LEU A 43 -7.27 19.70 -7.46
N ASN A 44 -6.69 20.43 -8.44
CA ASN A 44 -5.63 21.43 -8.20
C ASN A 44 -6.17 22.80 -7.74
N ASP A 45 -7.35 23.21 -8.24
CA ASP A 45 -7.74 24.63 -8.20
C ASP A 45 -8.82 24.96 -7.15
N SER A 46 -9.20 24.01 -6.28
CA SER A 46 -10.27 24.20 -5.29
C SER A 46 -9.87 23.70 -3.90
N GLU A 47 -10.31 24.40 -2.86
CA GLU A 47 -10.22 23.95 -1.46
C GLU A 47 -10.90 22.59 -1.26
N SER A 48 -11.95 22.30 -2.04
CA SER A 48 -12.60 21.00 -2.06
C SER A 48 -11.66 19.90 -2.55
N GLY A 49 -10.76 20.19 -3.50
CA GLY A 49 -9.75 19.27 -4.00
C GLY A 49 -8.76 18.85 -2.92
N ARG A 50 -8.26 19.82 -2.14
CA ARG A 50 -7.39 19.59 -0.98
C ARG A 50 -8.06 18.69 0.07
N ILE A 51 -9.32 18.97 0.41
CA ILE A 51 -10.07 18.20 1.41
C ILE A 51 -10.32 16.77 0.92
N THR A 52 -10.68 16.58 -0.36
CA THR A 52 -10.85 15.24 -0.93
C THR A 52 -9.55 14.45 -0.92
N LEU A 53 -8.43 15.09 -1.25
CA LEU A 53 -7.12 14.44 -1.28
C LEU A 53 -6.61 14.09 0.13
N LEU A 54 -6.84 14.97 1.11
CA LEU A 54 -6.66 14.71 2.53
C LEU A 54 -7.54 13.54 3.00
N PHE A 55 -8.81 13.53 2.63
CA PHE A 55 -9.72 12.45 2.99
C PHE A 55 -9.23 11.11 2.44
N ILE A 56 -8.80 11.05 1.18
CA ILE A 56 -8.23 9.84 0.58
C ILE A 56 -6.95 9.41 1.30
N HIS A 57 -6.06 10.36 1.63
CA HIS A 57 -4.81 10.10 2.35
C HIS A 57 -5.08 9.51 3.75
N GLU A 58 -5.87 10.21 4.55
CA GLU A 58 -6.18 9.83 5.93
C GLU A 58 -7.02 8.55 6.00
N PHE A 59 -7.99 8.39 5.09
CA PHE A 59 -8.82 7.19 5.05
C PHE A 59 -8.02 5.95 4.61
N ALA A 60 -7.10 6.10 3.64
CA ALA A 60 -6.19 5.04 3.26
C ALA A 60 -5.23 4.70 4.42
N GLY A 61 -4.75 5.70 5.16
CA GLY A 61 -3.92 5.52 6.36
C GLY A 61 -4.65 4.77 7.47
N PHE A 62 -5.91 5.13 7.71
CA PHE A 62 -6.78 4.45 8.67
C PHE A 62 -7.01 2.98 8.29
N ILE A 63 -7.28 2.69 7.02
CA ILE A 63 -7.45 1.30 6.56
C ILE A 63 -6.14 0.54 6.66
N PHE A 64 -5.00 1.15 6.30
CA PHE A 64 -3.68 0.52 6.41
C PHE A 64 -3.36 0.12 7.85
N PHE A 65 -3.51 1.07 8.78
CA PHE A 65 -3.27 0.84 10.20
C PHE A 65 -4.28 -0.14 10.79
N GLY A 66 -5.58 0.12 10.60
CA GLY A 66 -6.66 -0.69 11.13
C GLY A 66 -6.57 -2.13 10.66
N HIS A 67 -6.37 -2.35 9.35
CA HIS A 67 -6.18 -3.69 8.81
C HIS A 67 -4.99 -4.38 9.47
N THR A 68 -3.83 -3.73 9.58
CA THR A 68 -2.62 -4.33 10.15
C THR A 68 -2.78 -4.66 11.64
N PHE A 69 -3.35 -3.74 12.42
CA PHE A 69 -3.53 -3.89 13.86
C PHE A 69 -4.57 -4.96 14.20
N PHE A 70 -5.80 -4.85 13.66
CA PHE A 70 -6.87 -5.80 13.94
C PHE A 70 -6.55 -7.20 13.43
N SER A 71 -5.88 -7.30 12.27
CA SER A 71 -5.39 -8.58 11.73
C SER A 71 -4.40 -9.27 12.69
N ASN A 72 -3.46 -8.52 13.27
CA ASN A 72 -2.49 -9.09 14.21
C ASN A 72 -3.13 -9.52 15.54
N VAL A 73 -4.07 -8.73 16.07
CA VAL A 73 -4.82 -9.08 17.29
C VAL A 73 -5.69 -10.31 17.06
N TRP A 74 -6.42 -10.36 15.95
CA TRP A 74 -7.24 -11.51 15.57
C TRP A 74 -6.38 -12.78 15.40
N ALA A 75 -5.23 -12.66 14.72
CA ALA A 75 -4.29 -13.76 14.54
C ALA A 75 -3.80 -14.36 15.86
N MET A 76 -3.46 -13.50 16.83
CA MET A 76 -3.05 -13.93 18.17
C MET A 76 -4.21 -14.62 18.89
N ARG A 77 -5.41 -14.03 18.83
CA ARG A 77 -6.60 -14.61 19.47
C ARG A 77 -6.94 -16.00 18.94
N VAL A 78 -6.88 -16.21 17.62
CA VAL A 78 -7.14 -17.52 17.00
C VAL A 78 -6.10 -18.56 17.44
N ARG A 79 -4.83 -18.19 17.60
CA ARG A 79 -3.78 -19.12 18.05
C ARG A 79 -3.84 -19.45 19.54
N MET A 80 -4.41 -18.57 20.36
CA MET A 80 -4.57 -18.81 21.79
C MET A 80 -5.76 -19.70 22.11
N VAL A 81 -6.78 -19.73 21.24
CA VAL A 81 -8.06 -20.42 21.50
C VAL A 81 -8.31 -21.61 20.57
N GLY A 82 -7.76 -21.60 19.34
CA GLY A 82 -8.06 -22.59 18.31
C GLY A 82 -7.03 -23.71 18.15
N ASP A 83 -7.41 -24.74 17.38
CA ASP A 83 -6.53 -25.82 16.90
C ASP A 83 -5.38 -25.24 16.04
N LYS A 84 -4.23 -25.91 16.07
CA LYS A 84 -3.09 -25.71 15.18
C LYS A 84 -3.50 -25.60 13.71
N GLN A 85 -4.46 -26.40 13.23
CA GLN A 85 -4.96 -26.32 11.85
C GLN A 85 -5.64 -24.97 11.56
N THR A 86 -6.46 -24.47 12.49
CA THR A 86 -7.11 -23.15 12.41
C THR A 86 -6.09 -22.02 12.47
N GLY A 87 -5.02 -22.18 13.25
CA GLY A 87 -3.90 -21.22 13.29
C GLY A 87 -3.13 -21.11 11.97
N ILE A 88 -2.99 -22.21 11.23
CA ILE A 88 -2.37 -22.23 9.89
C ILE A 88 -3.28 -21.54 8.87
N MET A 89 -4.59 -21.81 8.92
CA MET A 89 -5.58 -21.10 8.08
C MET A 89 -5.57 -19.59 8.36
N ALA A 90 -5.56 -19.18 9.63
CA ALA A 90 -5.50 -17.77 9.99
C ALA A 90 -4.25 -17.11 9.39
N ARG A 91 -3.08 -17.77 9.44
CA ARG A 91 -1.85 -17.27 8.80
C ARG A 91 -1.96 -17.11 7.29
N SER A 92 -2.55 -18.06 6.58
CA SER A 92 -2.69 -17.97 5.13
C SER A 92 -3.67 -16.86 4.73
N MET A 93 -4.77 -16.72 5.47
CA MET A 93 -5.77 -15.69 5.23
C MET A 93 -5.19 -14.29 5.47
N LEU A 94 -4.44 -14.10 6.56
CA LEU A 94 -3.74 -12.84 6.85
C LEU A 94 -2.78 -12.43 5.74
N ARG A 95 -2.08 -13.39 5.14
CA ARG A 95 -1.14 -13.10 4.06
C ARG A 95 -1.85 -12.64 2.79
N MET A 96 -3.01 -13.21 2.48
CA MET A 96 -3.83 -12.82 1.33
C MET A 96 -4.47 -11.45 1.55
N MET A 97 -5.02 -11.20 2.75
CA MET A 97 -5.62 -9.91 3.08
C MET A 97 -4.56 -8.79 3.14
N ALA A 98 -3.37 -9.09 3.65
CA ALA A 98 -2.25 -8.14 3.64
C ALA A 98 -1.87 -7.72 2.21
N LEU A 99 -1.89 -8.65 1.27
CA LEU A 99 -1.57 -8.37 -0.12
C LEU A 99 -2.69 -7.58 -0.83
N GLY A 100 -3.95 -7.80 -0.47
CA GLY A 100 -5.11 -7.16 -1.09
C GLY A 100 -5.45 -5.77 -0.55
N ILE A 101 -5.30 -5.54 0.75
CA ILE A 101 -5.72 -4.29 1.40
C ILE A 101 -4.52 -3.42 1.74
N THR A 102 -3.51 -4.01 2.38
CA THR A 102 -2.34 -3.29 2.90
C THR A 102 -1.40 -2.88 1.77
N GLY A 103 -1.28 -3.70 0.72
CA GLY A 103 -0.51 -3.37 -0.47
C GLY A 103 -0.99 -2.09 -1.17
N PRO A 104 -2.24 -2.02 -1.66
CA PRO A 104 -2.74 -0.82 -2.33
C PRO A 104 -2.76 0.42 -1.43
N THR A 105 -3.20 0.28 -0.18
CA THR A 105 -3.23 1.42 0.76
C THR A 105 -1.83 1.95 1.07
N SER A 106 -0.81 1.08 1.11
CA SER A 106 0.58 1.50 1.28
C SER A 106 1.07 2.39 0.13
N ILE A 107 0.53 2.25 -1.09
CA ILE A 107 0.89 3.09 -2.24
C ILE A 107 0.04 4.38 -2.23
N ILE A 108 -1.25 4.27 -1.93
CA ILE A 108 -2.18 5.41 -1.95
C ILE A 108 -1.79 6.45 -0.90
N VAL A 109 -1.44 6.03 0.32
CA VAL A 109 -1.06 6.95 1.42
C VAL A 109 0.10 7.89 1.02
N PRO A 110 1.30 7.41 0.66
CA PRO A 110 2.42 8.26 0.30
C PRO A 110 2.17 9.03 -1.00
N LEU A 111 1.45 8.46 -1.97
CA LEU A 111 1.17 9.12 -3.24
C LEU A 111 0.20 10.30 -3.07
N ALA A 112 -0.90 10.09 -2.33
CA ALA A 112 -1.82 11.16 -1.97
C ALA A 112 -1.15 12.18 -1.05
N GLY A 113 -0.30 11.74 -0.12
CA GLY A 113 0.48 12.65 0.73
C GLY A 113 1.44 13.52 -0.07
N LEU A 114 2.15 12.94 -1.04
CA LEU A 114 3.07 13.66 -1.92
C LEU A 114 2.33 14.67 -2.80
N MET A 115 1.21 14.26 -3.41
CA MET A 115 0.35 15.16 -4.18
C MET A 115 -0.15 16.35 -3.35
N LEU A 116 -0.48 16.11 -2.07
CA LEU A 116 -0.91 17.15 -1.15
C LEU A 116 0.22 18.14 -0.87
N VAL A 117 1.40 17.63 -0.52
CA VAL A 117 2.58 18.44 -0.18
C VAL A 117 3.03 19.28 -1.38
N ASP A 118 3.08 18.67 -2.55
CA ASP A 118 3.58 19.29 -3.78
C ASP A 118 2.62 20.35 -4.33
N THR A 119 1.33 20.06 -4.34
CA THR A 119 0.31 20.96 -4.89
C THR A 119 -0.03 22.11 -3.93
N TYR A 120 -0.18 21.82 -2.63
CA TYR A 120 -0.77 22.76 -1.68
C TYR A 120 0.20 23.31 -0.64
N TYR A 121 1.27 22.59 -0.32
CA TYR A 121 2.25 23.00 0.68
C TYR A 121 3.59 23.46 0.08
N GLY A 122 3.66 23.65 -1.24
CA GLY A 122 4.84 24.19 -1.92
C GLY A 122 5.97 23.19 -2.15
N GLY A 123 5.71 21.89 -1.96
CA GLY A 123 6.67 20.82 -2.21
C GLY A 123 7.63 20.55 -1.05
N LEU A 124 8.24 19.36 -1.08
CA LEU A 124 9.20 18.89 -0.08
C LEU A 124 10.47 19.76 -0.02
N PHE A 125 10.77 20.52 -1.08
CA PHE A 125 11.90 21.45 -1.11
C PHE A 125 11.61 22.80 -0.45
N ALA A 126 10.35 23.24 -0.42
CA ALA A 126 9.98 24.49 0.24
C ALA A 126 9.76 24.33 1.75
N ASN A 127 9.37 23.12 2.20
CA ASN A 127 9.13 22.78 3.61
C ASN A 127 10.01 21.61 4.06
N PRO A 128 11.22 21.87 4.60
CA PRO A 128 12.21 20.86 4.97
C PRO A 128 11.97 20.19 6.34
N TRP A 129 10.78 20.34 6.94
CA TRP A 129 10.45 19.84 8.28
C TRP A 129 9.53 18.62 8.24
#